data_AF-T0ZE34-F1
#
_entry.id   AF-T0ZE34-F1
#
_cell.length_a   1.000
_cell.length_b   1.000
_cell.length_c   1.000
_cell.angle_alpha   90.00
_cell.angle_beta   90.00
_cell.angle_gamma   90.00
#
_symmetry.space_group_name_H-M   'P 1'
#
loop_
_entity.id
_entity.type
_entity.pdbx_description
1 polymer ?
#
loop_
_entity_poly.entity_id
_entity_poly.type
_entity_poly.pdbx_seq_one_letter_code
_entity_poly.pdbx_strand_id
1 'polypeptide(L)'
;MSVPATTTNLLGLPRPELERFVAGLGSKPFRARQLMHWVYKRAEPSFELMTDLAKTFRAELQEQACVRAPQIITEHRSADGTRKWLLRADGSQAFEMVYIPEPDRATLCISSQVGCALDCAFCSTAQQGFNRNLTTAEIVGQVWLANRLLAGTVADLARERAVTNV
;
A
#
# COMPACT_ATOMS: atom_id res chain seq x y z
N MET A 1 -9.63 -15.39 10.44
CA MET A 1 -10.90 -14.63 10.57
C MET A 1 -11.24 -14.09 9.20
N SER A 2 -12.32 -14.61 8.60
CA SER A 2 -12.79 -14.21 7.27
C SER A 2 -13.41 -12.82 7.33
N VAL A 3 -13.08 -11.94 6.39
CA VAL A 3 -13.52 -10.54 6.34
C VAL A 3 -14.91 -10.48 5.69
N PRO A 4 -15.88 -9.72 6.23
CA PRO A 4 -17.15 -9.50 5.55
C PRO A 4 -16.96 -8.65 4.28
N ALA A 5 -17.70 -8.98 3.23
CA ALA A 5 -17.54 -8.48 1.86
C ALA A 5 -17.91 -7.00 1.62
N THR A 6 -17.98 -6.14 2.65
CA THR A 6 -18.61 -4.80 2.57
C THR A 6 -17.75 -3.62 3.00
N THR A 7 -16.47 -3.81 3.38
CA THR A 7 -15.61 -2.71 3.82
C THR A 7 -14.81 -2.10 2.67
N THR A 8 -14.91 -0.78 2.50
CA THR A 8 -14.19 -0.04 1.44
C THR A 8 -12.72 0.14 1.83
N ASN A 9 -11.78 -0.38 1.02
CA ASN A 9 -10.37 -0.10 1.24
C ASN A 9 -10.03 1.32 0.76
N LEU A 10 -9.52 2.17 1.65
CA LEU A 10 -9.18 3.55 1.31
C LEU A 10 -7.88 3.65 0.50
N LEU A 11 -7.04 2.60 0.52
CA LEU A 11 -5.87 2.54 -0.35
C LEU A 11 -6.29 2.46 -1.81
N GLY A 12 -5.69 3.31 -2.64
CA GLY A 12 -5.96 3.34 -4.08
C GLY A 12 -7.20 4.13 -4.49
N LEU A 13 -8.01 4.63 -3.54
CA LEU A 13 -9.09 5.58 -3.88
C LEU A 13 -8.50 6.93 -4.31
N PRO A 14 -8.78 7.41 -5.54
CA PRO A 14 -8.47 8.77 -5.93
C PRO A 14 -9.19 9.78 -5.04
N ARG A 15 -8.62 10.99 -4.92
CA ARG A 15 -9.20 12.06 -4.09
C ARG A 15 -10.70 12.29 -4.34
N PRO A 16 -11.21 12.38 -5.58
CA PRO A 16 -12.64 12.57 -5.82
C PRO A 16 -13.53 11.40 -5.35
N GLU A 17 -13.00 10.18 -5.30
CA GLU A 17 -13.72 9.02 -4.78
C GLU A 17 -13.72 9.01 -3.26
N LEU A 18 -12.61 9.40 -2.64
CA LEU A 18 -12.55 9.56 -1.19
C LEU A 18 -13.45 10.70 -0.70
N GLU A 19 -13.54 11.80 -1.46
CA GLU A 19 -14.50 12.90 -1.20
C GLU A 19 -15.95 12.42 -1.30
N ARG A 20 -16.28 11.57 -2.29
CA ARG A 20 -17.60 10.92 -2.40
C ARG A 20 -17.87 9.95 -1.25
N PHE A 21 -16.88 9.15 -0.87
CA PHE A 21 -16.98 8.21 0.24
C PHE A 21 -17.31 8.94 1.55
N VAL A 22 -16.55 9.99 1.91
CA VAL A 22 -16.83 10.73 3.15
C VAL A 22 -18.15 11.52 3.09
N ALA A 23 -18.57 11.97 1.90
CA ALA A 23 -19.88 12.59 1.72
C ALA A 23 -21.03 11.58 1.95
N GLY A 24 -20.84 10.32 1.55
CA GLY A 24 -21.77 9.23 1.85
C GLY A 24 -21.92 8.94 3.34
N LEU A 25 -20.89 9.26 4.14
CA LEU A 25 -20.93 9.24 5.61
C LEU A 25 -21.50 10.52 6.23
N GLY A 26 -22.05 11.45 5.42
CA GLY A 26 -22.54 12.74 5.91
C GLY A 26 -21.44 13.73 6.32
N SER A 27 -20.18 13.46 5.96
CA SER A 27 -19.04 14.30 6.30
C SER A 27 -18.67 15.31 5.21
N LYS A 28 -18.06 16.44 5.62
CA LYS A 28 -17.61 17.50 4.69
C LYS A 28 -16.38 17.06 3.87
N PRO A 29 -16.19 17.56 2.63
CA PRO A 29 -15.10 17.13 1.73
C PRO A 29 -13.68 17.24 2.31
N PHE A 30 -13.43 18.20 3.22
CA PHE A 30 -12.10 18.36 3.83
C PHE A 30 -11.68 17.12 4.65
N ARG A 31 -12.62 16.29 5.12
CA ARG A 31 -12.33 15.02 5.81
C ARG A 31 -11.56 14.05 4.91
N ALA A 32 -11.80 14.06 3.60
CA ALA A 32 -11.01 13.28 2.65
C ALA A 32 -9.53 13.70 2.67
N ARG A 33 -9.24 15.00 2.72
CA ARG A 33 -7.85 15.50 2.83
C ARG A 33 -7.17 15.07 4.12
N GLN A 34 -7.88 15.09 5.25
CA GLN A 34 -7.34 14.58 6.52
C GLN A 34 -7.06 13.08 6.44
N LEU A 35 -7.99 12.29 5.89
CA LEU A 35 -7.78 10.86 5.67
C LEU A 35 -6.59 10.59 4.76
N MET A 36 -6.44 11.29 3.64
CA MET A 36 -5.26 11.13 2.77
C MET A 36 -3.96 11.45 3.51
N HIS A 37 -3.96 12.46 4.38
CA HIS A 37 -2.78 12.78 5.19
C HIS A 37 -2.43 11.65 6.16
N TRP A 38 -3.40 11.12 6.91
CA TRP A 38 -3.17 10.01 7.82
C TRP A 38 -2.75 8.73 7.10
N VAL A 39 -3.49 8.37 6.04
CA VAL A 39 -3.25 7.16 5.28
C VAL A 39 -1.91 7.26 4.56
N TYR A 40 -1.68 8.26 3.71
CA TYR A 40 -0.50 8.25 2.83
C TYR A 40 0.72 8.96 3.42
N LYS A 41 0.55 10.08 4.14
CA LYS A 41 1.70 10.83 4.68
C LYS A 41 2.20 10.25 6.00
N ARG A 42 1.31 9.72 6.84
CA ARG A 42 1.67 9.11 8.14
C ARG A 42 1.71 7.58 8.10
N ALA A 43 1.29 6.96 7.01
CA ALA A 43 1.22 5.51 6.86
C ALA A 43 0.45 4.81 8.01
N GLU A 44 -0.62 5.45 8.50
CA GLU A 44 -1.41 4.97 9.65
C GLU A 44 -2.66 4.18 9.19
N PRO A 45 -2.75 2.87 9.45
CA PRO A 45 -3.90 2.05 9.08
C PRO A 45 -5.02 2.07 10.11
N SER A 46 -4.75 2.46 11.37
CA SER A 46 -5.74 2.48 12.43
C SER A 46 -6.46 3.81 12.49
N PHE A 47 -7.78 3.79 12.26
CA PHE A 47 -8.62 4.98 12.43
C PHE A 47 -8.59 5.51 13.87
N GLU A 48 -8.34 4.66 14.87
CA GLU A 48 -8.28 5.07 16.28
C GLU A 48 -7.18 6.08 16.57
N LEU A 49 -6.05 5.95 15.87
CA LEU A 49 -4.87 6.79 16.03
C LEU A 49 -5.00 8.14 15.32
N MET A 50 -6.05 8.34 14.53
CA MET A 50 -6.32 9.60 13.83
C MET A 50 -6.98 10.62 14.79
N THR A 51 -6.19 11.19 15.72
CA THR A 51 -6.68 11.95 16.88
C THR A 51 -7.36 13.29 16.56
N ASP A 52 -7.16 13.84 15.37
CA ASP A 52 -7.82 15.07 14.88
C ASP A 52 -9.16 14.79 14.16
N LEU A 53 -9.59 13.52 14.11
CA LEU A 53 -10.91 13.10 13.66
C LEU A 53 -11.85 12.94 14.86
N ALA A 54 -13.10 13.35 14.68
CA ALA A 54 -14.12 13.19 15.71
C ALA A 54 -14.33 11.70 16.05
N LYS A 55 -14.60 11.39 17.33
CA LYS A 55 -14.81 10.00 17.78
C LYS A 55 -15.91 9.29 16.98
N THR A 56 -17.01 9.96 16.70
CA THR A 56 -18.14 9.43 15.92
C THR A 56 -17.70 9.07 14.49
N PHE A 57 -16.98 9.96 13.82
CA PHE A 57 -16.47 9.72 12.47
C PHE A 57 -15.48 8.55 12.41
N ARG A 58 -14.63 8.39 13.45
CA ARG A 58 -13.73 7.24 13.55
C ARG A 58 -14.48 5.91 13.69
N ALA A 59 -15.57 5.89 14.45
CA ALA A 59 -16.42 4.71 14.59
C ALA A 59 -17.08 4.35 13.24
N GLU A 60 -17.64 5.32 12.52
CA GLU A 60 -18.20 5.10 11.18
C GLU A 60 -17.17 4.52 10.19
N LEU A 61 -15.93 5.03 10.23
CA LEU A 61 -14.84 4.52 9.40
C LEU A 61 -14.48 3.07 9.73
N GLN A 62 -14.49 2.68 11.02
CA GLN A 62 -14.20 1.30 11.44
C GLN A 62 -15.24 0.31 10.93
N GLU A 63 -16.49 0.75 10.76
CA GLU A 63 -17.58 -0.09 10.26
C GLU A 63 -17.58 -0.20 8.73
N GLN A 64 -17.23 0.87 8.03
CA GLN A 64 -17.44 0.97 6.57
C GLN A 64 -16.16 0.97 5.73
N ALA A 65 -15.00 1.17 6.34
CA ALA A 65 -13.73 1.29 5.64
C ALA A 65 -12.61 0.46 6.26
N CYS A 66 -11.53 0.31 5.51
CA CYS A 66 -10.27 -0.20 6.02
C CYS A 66 -9.08 0.45 5.29
N VAL A 67 -7.89 0.32 5.86
CA VAL A 67 -6.61 0.64 5.20
C VAL A 67 -5.81 -0.65 5.19
N ARG A 68 -5.89 -1.42 4.11
CA ARG A 68 -5.31 -2.76 4.04
C ARG A 68 -4.35 -2.88 2.86
N ALA A 69 -3.06 -2.91 3.15
CA ALA A 69 -2.02 -3.24 2.19
C ALA A 69 -1.89 -4.77 2.02
N PRO A 70 -1.21 -5.24 0.96
CA PRO A 70 -0.82 -6.64 0.83
C PRO A 70 -0.03 -7.14 2.05
N GLN A 71 -0.16 -8.41 2.38
CA GLN A 71 0.56 -9.08 3.44
C GLN A 71 1.93 -9.53 2.96
N ILE A 72 2.94 -9.43 3.81
CA ILE A 72 4.28 -9.99 3.55
C ILE A 72 4.23 -11.49 3.86
N ILE A 73 4.55 -12.31 2.88
CA ILE A 73 4.76 -13.75 3.07
C ILE A 73 6.21 -14.00 3.50
N THR A 74 7.17 -13.42 2.77
CA THR A 74 8.60 -13.53 3.08
C THR A 74 9.34 -12.22 2.77
N GLU A 75 10.43 -11.99 3.48
CA GLU A 75 11.39 -10.91 3.24
C GLU A 75 12.79 -11.51 3.06
N HIS A 76 13.50 -11.05 2.04
CA HIS A 76 14.91 -11.35 1.82
C HIS A 76 15.71 -10.04 1.84
N ARG A 77 16.82 -10.03 2.59
CA ARG A 77 17.71 -8.88 2.72
C ARG A 77 19.08 -9.23 2.15
N SER A 78 19.55 -8.42 1.20
CA SER A 78 20.90 -8.49 0.65
C SER A 78 21.89 -7.71 1.51
N ALA A 79 23.18 -8.04 1.38
CA ALA A 79 24.27 -7.32 2.04
C ALA A 79 24.44 -5.89 1.49
N ASP A 80 24.03 -5.63 0.25
CA ASP A 80 24.02 -4.30 -0.38
C ASP A 80 22.87 -3.39 0.11
N GLY A 81 22.00 -3.91 1.00
CA GLY A 81 20.85 -3.20 1.53
C GLY A 81 19.55 -3.41 0.76
N THR A 82 19.59 -4.06 -0.42
CA THR A 82 18.40 -4.44 -1.19
C THR A 82 17.49 -5.31 -0.35
N ARG A 83 16.19 -5.03 -0.42
CA ARG A 83 15.15 -5.83 0.24
C ARG A 83 14.14 -6.30 -0.78
N LYS A 84 13.88 -7.59 -0.81
CA LYS A 84 12.87 -8.22 -1.67
C LYS A 84 11.78 -8.79 -0.79
N TRP A 85 10.54 -8.39 -1.04
CA TRP A 85 9.37 -8.91 -0.34
C TRP A 85 8.49 -9.70 -1.30
N LEU A 86 8.07 -10.88 -0.86
CA LEU A 86 6.99 -11.63 -1.48
C LEU A 86 5.69 -11.25 -0.78
N LEU A 87 4.73 -10.76 -1.54
CA LEU A 87 3.48 -10.20 -1.05
C LEU A 87 2.28 -11.04 -1.48
N ARG A 88 1.21 -10.97 -0.70
CA ARG A 88 -0.10 -11.57 -1.00
C ARG A 88 -1.23 -10.63 -0.62
N ALA A 89 -2.17 -10.43 -1.53
CA ALA A 89 -3.34 -9.60 -1.27
C ALA A 89 -4.59 -10.43 -0.99
N ASP A 90 -4.76 -11.56 -1.68
CA ASP A 90 -5.86 -12.51 -1.50
C ASP A 90 -5.42 -13.95 -1.88
N GLY A 91 -6.18 -14.94 -1.39
CA GLY A 91 -6.05 -16.34 -1.83
C GLY A 91 -4.64 -16.94 -1.67
N SER A 92 -4.17 -17.62 -2.71
CA SER A 92 -2.88 -18.33 -2.76
C SER A 92 -1.80 -17.64 -3.60
N GLN A 93 -2.14 -16.54 -4.27
CA GLN A 93 -1.28 -15.89 -5.25
C GLN A 93 -0.31 -14.92 -4.60
N ALA A 94 0.85 -14.75 -5.23
CA ALA A 94 1.87 -13.85 -4.73
C ALA A 94 2.50 -13.02 -5.85
N PHE A 95 2.99 -11.85 -5.47
CA PHE A 95 3.74 -10.93 -6.32
C PHE A 95 4.85 -10.28 -5.52
N GLU A 96 5.78 -9.63 -6.18
CA GLU A 96 7.00 -9.13 -5.55
C GLU A 96 7.06 -7.61 -5.53
N MET A 97 7.67 -7.05 -4.49
CA MET A 97 8.18 -5.68 -4.51
C MET A 97 9.64 -5.69 -4.05
N VAL A 98 10.46 -4.79 -4.61
CA VAL A 98 11.90 -4.74 -4.32
C VAL A 98 12.31 -3.30 -4.01
N TYR A 99 12.90 -3.10 -2.85
CA TYR A 99 13.56 -1.87 -2.46
C TYR A 99 15.05 -1.95 -2.76
N ILE A 100 15.56 -0.96 -3.47
CA ILE A 100 16.94 -0.87 -3.94
C ILE A 100 17.51 0.47 -3.44
N PRO A 101 18.27 0.47 -2.33
CA PRO A 101 18.92 1.67 -1.83
C PRO A 101 20.20 1.96 -2.61
N GLU A 102 20.42 3.24 -2.90
CA GLU A 102 21.65 3.77 -3.49
C GLU A 102 22.14 4.96 -2.64
N PRO A 103 23.36 5.50 -2.89
CA PRO A 103 23.88 6.61 -2.09
C PRO A 103 23.01 7.87 -2.16
N ASP A 104 22.50 8.22 -3.33
CA ASP A 104 21.76 9.47 -3.60
C ASP A 104 20.25 9.27 -3.71
N ARG A 105 19.79 8.04 -4.00
CA ARG A 105 18.38 7.71 -4.17
C ARG A 105 18.00 6.38 -3.55
N ALA A 106 16.71 6.14 -3.48
CA ALA A 106 16.13 4.87 -3.09
C ALA A 106 14.97 4.53 -4.01
N THR A 107 15.08 3.40 -4.69
CA THR A 107 14.15 2.98 -5.74
C THR A 107 13.26 1.86 -5.21
N LEU A 108 11.95 1.98 -5.41
CA LEU A 108 11.02 0.87 -5.21
C LEU A 108 10.53 0.36 -6.56
N CYS A 109 10.79 -0.92 -6.82
CA CYS A 109 10.19 -1.69 -7.90
C CYS A 109 8.88 -2.32 -7.39
N ILE A 110 7.79 -2.11 -8.13
CA ILE A 110 6.46 -2.61 -7.78
C ILE A 110 5.89 -3.49 -8.91
N SER A 111 5.06 -4.44 -8.52
CA SER A 111 4.29 -5.26 -9.45
C SER A 111 3.00 -4.57 -9.87
N SER A 112 2.53 -4.86 -11.09
CA SER A 112 1.23 -4.41 -11.63
C SER A 112 0.25 -5.56 -11.91
N GLN A 113 0.75 -6.79 -11.96
CA GLN A 113 -0.01 -8.00 -12.26
C GLN A 113 0.51 -9.16 -11.40
N VAL A 114 -0.33 -10.18 -11.22
CA VAL A 114 0.12 -11.51 -10.77
C VAL A 114 0.41 -12.33 -12.03
N GLY A 115 1.68 -12.59 -12.27
CA GLY A 115 2.14 -13.19 -13.52
C GLY A 115 2.13 -12.22 -14.70
N CYS A 116 2.44 -12.69 -15.90
CA CYS A 116 2.48 -11.87 -17.12
C CYS A 116 2.11 -12.67 -18.37
N ALA A 117 1.33 -12.09 -19.27
CA ALA A 117 0.83 -12.76 -20.48
C ALA A 117 1.75 -12.63 -21.70
N LEU A 118 2.81 -11.83 -21.61
CA LEU A 118 3.63 -11.44 -22.76
C LEU A 118 4.65 -12.50 -23.21
N ASP A 119 4.79 -13.59 -22.46
CA ASP A 119 5.62 -14.76 -22.78
C ASP A 119 7.08 -14.44 -23.19
N CYS A 120 7.68 -13.43 -22.56
CA CYS A 120 9.08 -13.08 -22.80
C CYS A 120 9.99 -14.23 -22.33
N ALA A 121 10.70 -14.89 -23.25
CA ALA A 121 11.49 -16.09 -22.97
C ALA A 121 12.57 -15.95 -21.87
N PHE A 122 13.07 -14.73 -21.64
CA PHE A 122 14.07 -14.43 -20.61
C PHE A 122 13.46 -14.08 -19.23
N CYS A 123 12.14 -13.98 -19.12
CA CYS A 123 11.46 -13.48 -17.93
C CYS A 123 10.90 -14.63 -17.08
N SER A 124 11.36 -14.77 -15.84
CA SER A 124 10.83 -15.79 -14.92
C SER A 124 9.33 -15.59 -14.62
N THR A 125 8.83 -14.35 -14.60
CA THR A 125 7.41 -14.06 -14.40
C THR A 125 6.56 -14.53 -15.59
N ALA A 126 7.10 -14.52 -16.81
CA ALA A 126 6.40 -15.00 -17.99
C ALA A 126 6.18 -16.52 -17.95
N GLN A 127 7.16 -17.28 -17.44
CA GLN A 127 7.06 -18.74 -17.27
C GLN A 127 5.95 -19.17 -16.28
N GLN A 128 5.51 -18.27 -15.41
CA GLN A 128 4.40 -18.51 -14.48
C GLN A 128 3.02 -18.33 -15.13
N GLY A 129 2.99 -17.79 -16.35
CA GLY A 129 1.76 -17.40 -17.04
C GLY A 129 1.11 -16.15 -16.42
N PHE A 130 0.00 -15.72 -17.00
CA PHE A 130 -0.82 -14.64 -16.47
C PHE A 130 -1.91 -15.18 -15.55
N ASN A 131 -2.18 -14.46 -14.47
CA ASN A 131 -3.33 -14.75 -13.64
C ASN A 131 -4.37 -13.61 -13.63
N ARG A 132 -4.00 -12.45 -13.07
CA ARG A 132 -4.89 -11.30 -12.96
C ARG A 132 -4.12 -9.99 -12.86
N ASN A 133 -4.81 -8.89 -13.12
CA ASN A 133 -4.32 -7.56 -12.79
C ASN A 133 -4.41 -7.32 -11.28
N LEU A 134 -3.49 -6.48 -10.78
CA LEU A 134 -3.61 -5.94 -9.43
C LEU A 134 -4.63 -4.80 -9.42
N THR A 135 -5.40 -4.70 -8.34
CA THR A 135 -6.25 -3.56 -8.05
C THR A 135 -5.40 -2.34 -7.69
N THR A 136 -5.96 -1.14 -7.80
CA THR A 136 -5.25 0.09 -7.40
C THR A 136 -4.79 0.04 -5.94
N ALA A 137 -5.59 -0.59 -5.06
CA ALA A 137 -5.24 -0.78 -3.65
C ALA A 137 -4.01 -1.68 -3.47
N GLU A 138 -3.86 -2.72 -4.29
CA GLU A 138 -2.73 -3.64 -4.27
C GLU A 138 -1.46 -3.00 -4.83
N ILE A 139 -1.59 -2.16 -5.87
CA ILE A 139 -0.45 -1.42 -6.46
C ILE A 139 0.04 -0.35 -5.48
N VAL A 140 -0.83 0.56 -5.07
CA VAL A 140 -0.47 1.64 -4.13
C VAL A 140 -0.11 1.08 -2.75
N GLY A 141 -0.70 -0.04 -2.36
CA GLY A 141 -0.41 -0.76 -1.13
C GLY A 141 1.06 -1.21 -1.02
N GLN A 142 1.73 -1.51 -2.13
CA GLN A 142 3.17 -1.83 -2.15
C GLN A 142 4.00 -0.62 -1.69
N VAL A 143 3.75 0.55 -2.26
CA VAL A 143 4.42 1.81 -1.87
C VAL A 143 4.12 2.16 -0.41
N TRP A 144 2.84 2.08 -0.03
CA TRP A 144 2.40 2.38 1.32
C TRP A 144 3.09 1.48 2.36
N LEU A 145 3.14 0.18 2.08
CA LEU A 145 3.78 -0.81 2.94
C LEU A 145 5.29 -0.59 3.03
N ALA A 146 5.96 -0.35 1.89
CA ALA A 146 7.39 -0.07 1.88
C ALA A 146 7.75 1.15 2.73
N ASN A 147 7.01 2.27 2.59
CA ASN A 147 7.20 3.46 3.43
C ASN A 147 7.03 3.15 4.92
N ARG A 148 6.04 2.33 5.30
CA ARG A 148 5.83 1.92 6.68
C ARG A 148 6.95 1.02 7.23
N LEU A 149 7.45 0.08 6.43
CA LEU A 149 8.53 -0.84 6.82
C LEU A 149 9.89 -0.15 6.93
N LEU A 150 10.09 0.92 6.16
CA LEU A 150 11.34 1.66 6.11
C LEU A 150 11.35 2.90 7.02
N ALA A 151 10.20 3.29 7.57
CA ALA A 151 10.08 4.39 8.51
C ALA A 151 11.04 4.23 9.70
N GLY A 152 11.79 5.27 10.01
CA GLY A 152 12.75 5.29 11.13
C GLY A 152 14.03 4.46 10.90
N THR A 153 14.23 3.88 9.72
CA THR A 153 15.53 3.26 9.38
C THR A 153 16.60 4.34 9.18
N VAL A 154 17.89 3.97 9.27
CA VAL A 154 18.99 4.92 9.00
C VAL A 154 18.85 5.57 7.61
N ALA A 155 18.38 4.80 6.62
CA ALA A 155 18.14 5.31 5.27
C ALA A 155 17.00 6.34 5.20
N ASP A 156 15.98 6.19 6.03
CA ASP A 156 14.86 7.14 6.18
C ASP A 156 15.29 8.37 6.98
N LEU A 157 16.02 8.20 8.08
CA LEU A 157 16.51 9.33 8.89
C LEU A 157 17.55 10.19 8.17
N ALA A 158 18.29 9.61 7.22
CA ALA A 158 19.25 10.33 6.38
C ALA A 158 18.59 11.09 5.22
N ARG A 159 17.28 10.92 4.98
CA ARG A 159 16.56 11.48 3.81
C ARG A 159 15.21 12.07 4.23
N GLU A 160 14.60 12.88 3.35
CA GLU A 160 13.22 13.36 3.60
C GLU A 160 12.16 12.26 3.40
N ARG A 161 12.51 11.18 2.67
CA ARG A 161 11.67 10.01 2.39
C ARG A 161 12.52 8.75 2.22
N ALA A 162 12.06 7.63 2.77
CA ALA A 162 12.66 6.31 2.57
C ALA A 162 12.68 5.82 1.11
N VAL A 163 11.69 6.18 0.30
CA VAL A 163 11.59 5.89 -1.14
C VAL A 163 11.50 7.21 -1.90
N THR A 164 12.28 7.35 -2.97
CA THR A 164 12.51 8.64 -3.65
C THR A 164 11.94 8.73 -5.07
N ASN A 165 11.61 7.59 -5.70
CA ASN A 165 11.10 7.53 -7.07
C ASN A 165 9.57 7.52 -7.16
N VAL A 166 8.87 8.16 -6.20
CA VAL A 166 7.40 8.15 -6.06
C VAL A 166 6.81 9.53 -5.89
#